data_AF-A0A842NE01-F1
#
_entry.id   AF-A0A842NE01-F1
#
_cell.length_a   1.000
_cell.length_b   1.000
_cell.length_c   1.000
_cell.angle_alpha   90.00
_cell.angle_beta   90.00
_cell.angle_gamma   90.00
#
_symmetry.space_group_name_H-M   'P 1'
#
loop_
_entity.id
_entity.type
_entity.pdbx_description
1 polymer ?
#
loop_
_entity_poly.entity_id
_entity_poly.type
_entity_poly.pdbx_seq_one_letter_code
_entity_poly.pdbx_strand_id
1 'polypeptide(L)' 'WPKVPEKHFMQSEIAKYLKQNGFDTSKMKVHVYESITTENETSFEGTVDQLEGKKFSDLSVMVFNQATLESYITFD' A
#
# COMPACT_ATOMS: atom_id res chain seq x y z
N TRP A 1 -8.95 17.55 2.24
CA TRP A 1 -7.75 17.09 2.97
C TRP A 1 -7.70 17.74 4.35
N PRO A 2 -7.36 17.03 5.44
CA PRO A 2 -7.33 17.64 6.77
C PRO A 2 -6.25 18.72 6.84
N LYS A 3 -6.59 19.87 7.43
CA LYS A 3 -5.68 21.02 7.61
C LYS A 3 -4.53 20.74 8.60
N VAL A 4 -4.51 19.57 9.22
CA VAL A 4 -3.53 19.16 10.22
C VAL A 4 -2.60 18.11 9.58
N PRO A 5 -1.32 18.44 9.30
CA PRO A 5 -0.36 17.53 8.68
C PRO A 5 -0.18 16.21 9.43
N GLU A 6 -0.30 16.22 10.75
CA GLU A 6 -0.22 15.01 11.60
C GLU A 6 -1.38 14.04 11.39
N LYS A 7 -2.48 14.52 10.78
CA LYS A 7 -3.64 13.70 10.38
C LYS A 7 -3.59 13.33 8.90
N HIS A 8 -2.48 13.62 8.20
CA HIS A 8 -2.29 13.15 6.83
C HIS A 8 -2.03 11.65 6.89
N PHE A 9 -3.08 10.90 6.64
CA PHE A 9 -2.99 9.46 6.51
C PHE A 9 -2.32 9.15 5.17
N MET A 10 -1.15 8.54 5.24
CA MET A 10 -0.31 8.20 4.09
C MET A 10 -0.08 6.67 4.06
N GLN A 11 0.33 6.14 2.92
CA GLN A 11 0.58 4.71 2.75
C GLN A 11 1.72 4.21 3.64
N SER A 12 2.67 5.09 4.00
CA SER A 12 3.74 4.76 4.95
C SER A 12 3.19 4.39 6.33
N GLU A 13 2.11 5.00 6.77
CA GLU A 13 1.47 4.80 8.07
C GLU A 13 0.71 3.47 8.07
N ILE A 14 0.12 3.09 6.93
CA ILE A 14 -0.46 1.77 6.71
C ILE A 14 0.61 0.69 6.89
N ALA A 15 1.80 0.88 6.30
CA ALA A 15 2.89 -0.08 6.44
C ALA A 15 3.34 -0.25 7.91
N LYS A 16 3.53 0.86 8.63
CA LYS A 16 3.86 0.85 10.06
C LYS A 16 2.78 0.14 10.88
N TYR A 17 1.51 0.46 10.62
CA TYR A 17 0.38 -0.15 11.30
C TYR A 17 0.35 -1.67 11.08
N LEU A 18 0.44 -2.14 9.84
CA LEU A 18 0.43 -3.59 9.54
C LEU A 18 1.57 -4.32 10.23
N LYS A 19 2.79 -3.77 10.16
CA LYS A 19 3.96 -4.34 10.83
C LYS A 19 3.79 -4.43 12.35
N GLN A 20 3.25 -3.39 12.98
CA GLN A 20 2.95 -3.36 14.41
C GLN A 20 1.87 -4.38 14.81
N ASN A 21 0.96 -4.72 13.89
CA ASN A 21 -0.10 -5.70 14.11
C ASN A 21 0.31 -7.14 13.72
N GLY A 22 1.61 -7.39 13.53
CA GLY A 22 2.14 -8.75 13.34
C GLY A 22 2.09 -9.27 11.90
N PHE A 23 1.78 -8.44 10.91
CA PHE A 23 1.88 -8.82 9.51
C PHE A 23 3.34 -8.86 9.05
N ASP A 24 3.72 -9.89 8.29
CA ASP A 24 5.04 -9.97 7.65
C ASP A 24 5.08 -9.06 6.41
N THR A 25 5.28 -7.77 6.63
CA THR A 25 5.26 -6.74 5.59
C THR A 25 6.37 -6.89 4.55
N SER A 26 7.42 -7.67 4.86
CA SER A 26 8.51 -7.98 3.91
C SER A 26 8.09 -8.92 2.78
N LYS A 27 6.96 -9.62 2.94
CA LYS A 27 6.42 -10.57 1.93
C LYS A 27 5.13 -10.08 1.27
N MET A 28 4.50 -9.05 1.83
CA MET A 28 3.27 -8.48 1.29
C MET A 28 3.60 -7.59 0.10
N LYS A 29 3.27 -8.03 -1.12
CA LYS A 29 3.45 -7.20 -2.31
C LYS A 29 2.41 -6.08 -2.33
N VAL A 30 2.80 -4.93 -2.83
CA VAL A 30 1.96 -3.74 -2.93
C VAL A 30 2.28 -2.96 -4.19
N HIS A 31 1.25 -2.36 -4.76
CA HIS A 31 1.34 -1.38 -5.82
C HIS A 31 0.71 -0.07 -5.33
N VAL A 32 1.36 1.06 -5.58
CA VAL A 32 0.78 2.39 -5.36
C VAL A 32 0.78 3.12 -6.69
N TYR A 33 -0.39 3.54 -7.14
CA TYR A 33 -0.58 4.31 -8.35
C TYR A 33 -0.93 5.74 -7.99
N GLU A 34 -0.36 6.71 -8.67
CA GLU A 34 -0.63 8.13 -8.46
C GLU A 34 -1.13 8.75 -9.76
N SER A 35 -2.08 9.68 -9.67
CA SER A 35 -2.61 10.42 -10.81
C SER A 35 -3.14 9.49 -11.93
N ILE A 36 -3.85 8.43 -11.55
CA ILE A 36 -4.41 7.41 -12.46
C ILE A 36 -5.27 8.06 -13.54
N THR A 37 -5.18 7.58 -14.78
CA THR A 37 -5.90 8.09 -15.97
C THR A 37 -5.50 9.51 -16.39
N THR A 38 -4.38 10.03 -15.88
CA THR A 38 -3.79 11.30 -16.31
C THR A 38 -2.46 11.07 -17.02
N GLU A 39 -1.97 12.09 -17.74
CA GLU A 39 -0.67 12.02 -18.43
C GLU A 39 0.53 11.86 -17.49
N ASN A 40 0.35 12.16 -16.19
CA ASN A 40 1.38 12.08 -15.16
C ASN A 40 1.21 10.84 -14.26
N GLU A 41 0.60 9.78 -14.78
CA GLU A 41 0.45 8.53 -14.04
C GLU A 41 1.82 7.95 -13.67
N THR A 42 2.03 7.76 -12.37
CA THR A 42 3.22 7.10 -11.82
C THR A 42 2.82 5.91 -10.99
N SER A 43 3.72 4.93 -10.89
CA SER A 43 3.50 3.76 -10.07
C SER A 43 4.74 3.39 -9.26
N PHE A 44 4.48 2.84 -8.09
CA PHE A 44 5.44 2.17 -7.24
C PHE A 44 5.01 0.72 -7.07
N GLU A 45 5.93 -0.21 -7.25
CA GLU A 45 5.75 -1.63 -6.99
C GLU A 45 6.84 -2.11 -6.04
N GLY A 46 6.45 -2.90 -5.04
CA GLY A 46 7.38 -3.41 -4.05
C GLY A 46 6.69 -4.19 -2.94
N THR A 47 7.32 -4.21 -1.78
CA THR A 47 6.77 -4.79 -0.55
C THR A 47 6.29 -3.71 0.40
N VAL A 48 5.36 -4.06 1.30
CA VAL A 48 4.72 -3.08 2.20
C VAL A 48 5.73 -2.37 3.09
N ASP A 49 6.78 -3.05 3.55
CA ASP A 49 7.87 -2.45 4.34
C ASP A 49 8.64 -1.35 3.59
N GLN A 50 8.75 -1.44 2.27
CA GLN A 50 9.41 -0.44 1.43
C GLN A 50 8.61 0.87 1.30
N LEU A 51 7.36 0.91 1.77
CA LEU A 51 6.56 2.13 1.86
C LEU A 51 6.97 3.00 3.05
N GLU A 52 7.65 2.45 4.06
CA GLU A 52 8.04 3.20 5.25
C GLU A 52 8.92 4.40 4.87
N GLY A 53 8.48 5.62 5.23
CA GLY A 53 9.20 6.86 4.95
C GLY A 53 8.99 7.43 3.55
N LYS A 54 8.24 6.75 2.67
CA LYS A 54 7.84 7.30 1.37
C LYS A 54 6.67 8.27 1.52
N LYS A 55 6.62 9.23 0.60
CA LYS A 55 5.47 10.12 0.39
C LYS A 55 4.90 9.87 -0.99
N PHE A 56 3.58 9.90 -1.06
CA PHE A 56 2.81 9.77 -2.28
C PHE A 56 1.87 10.99 -2.40
N SER A 57 1.26 11.14 -3.56
CA SER A 57 0.21 12.11 -3.84
C SER A 57 -1.05 11.79 -3.06
N ASP A 58 -1.81 12.84 -2.73
CA ASP A 58 -3.18 12.72 -2.20
C ASP A 58 -4.12 11.99 -3.19
N LEU A 59 -3.79 12.04 -4.48
CA LEU A 59 -4.48 11.34 -5.56
C LEU A 59 -3.76 10.02 -5.88
N SER A 60 -3.79 9.10 -4.92
CA SER A 60 -3.15 7.79 -5.08
C SER A 60 -4.03 6.64 -4.62
N VAL A 61 -3.81 5.47 -5.22
CA VAL A 61 -4.48 4.21 -4.89
C VAL A 61 -3.42 3.18 -4.52
N MET A 62 -3.59 2.57 -3.36
CA MET A 62 -2.74 1.46 -2.88
C MET A 62 -3.49 0.14 -3.07
N VAL A 63 -2.83 -0.84 -3.66
CA VAL A 63 -3.36 -2.18 -3.93
C VAL A 63 -2.42 -3.21 -3.31
N PHE A 64 -2.94 -4.03 -2.38
CA PHE A 64 -2.20 -5.19 -1.89
C PHE A 64 -2.29 -6.33 -2.90
N ASN A 65 -1.15 -6.79 -3.38
CA ASN A 65 -1.04 -7.88 -4.34
C ASN A 65 -0.77 -9.18 -3.58
N GLN A 66 -1.80 -9.73 -2.94
CA GLN A 66 -1.76 -11.11 -2.44
C GLN A 66 -2.36 -12.02 -3.52
N ALA A 67 -1.49 -12.68 -4.28
CA ALA A 67 -1.88 -13.79 -5.14
C ALA A 67 -1.34 -15.11 -4.54
N THR A 68 -1.85 -15.51 -3.38
CA THR A 68 -2.09 -16.95 -3.20
C THR A 68 -3.44 -17.21 -3.87
N LEU A 69 -3.42 -17.90 -5.01
CA LEU A 69 -4.63 -18.47 -5.61
C LEU A 69 -5.17 -19.53 -4.63
N GLU A 70 -5.87 -19.10 -3.59
CA GLU A 70 -6.72 -20.02 -2.84
C GLU A 70 -7.96 -20.25 -3.70
N SER A 71 -7.89 -21.28 -4.53
CA SER A 71 -9.09 -21.83 -5.13
C SER A 71 -10.00 -22.32 -4.00
N TYR A 72 -11.32 -22.17 -4.16
CA TYR A 72 -12.32 -22.71 -3.23
C TYR A 72 -12.23 -24.24 -3.00
N ILE A 73 -11.33 -24.93 -3.70
CA ILE A 73 -11.10 -26.38 -3.64
C ILE A 73 -10.17 -26.76 -2.47
N THR A 74 -9.44 -25.81 -1.88
CA THR A 74 -8.48 -26.05 -0.78
C THR A 74 -9.07 -25.71 0.59
N PHE A 75 -10.20 -26.32 0.95
CA PHE A 75 -10.63 -26.45 2.33
C PHE A 75 -10.74 -27.95 2.64
N ASP A 76 -9.72 -28.51 3.30
CA ASP A 76 -9.75 -29.87 3.87
C ASP A 76 -10.63 -29.93 5.14
#